data_AF-A0A9E1UCZ5-F1
#
_entry.id   AF-A0A9E1UCZ5-F1
#
_cell.length_a   1.000
_cell.length_b   1.000
_cell.length_c   1.000
_cell.angle_alpha   90.00
_cell.angle_beta   90.00
_cell.angle_gamma   90.00
#
_symmetry.space_group_name_H-M   'P 1'
#
loop_
_entity.id
_entity.type
_entity.pdbx_description
1 polymer ?
#
loop_
_entity_poly.entity_id
_entity_poly.type
_entity_poly.pdbx_seq_one_letter_code
_entity_poly.pdbx_strand_id
1 'polypeptide(L)'
;MAGKQQEEMDFGAESERMKKRTVEGGLLITFEGGEGVGKSTQAERLFLKLQSFGIDVIHAQEPGSSDLGNNVRRWIKRANTSSPLAETLLFEAARAQLMFETVRPALDRGK
;
A
#
# COMPACT_ATOMS: atom_id res chain seq x y z
N MET A 1 -19.27 -39.94 8.30
CA MET A 1 -18.13 -39.01 8.16
C MET A 1 -18.62 -37.63 8.53
N ALA A 2 -18.14 -37.07 9.65
CA ALA A 2 -18.63 -35.81 10.20
C ALA A 2 -17.97 -34.61 9.48
N GLY A 3 -18.80 -33.67 9.01
CA GLY A 3 -18.35 -32.42 8.40
C GLY A 3 -17.64 -31.55 9.43
N LYS A 4 -16.47 -31.01 9.06
CA LYS A 4 -15.77 -30.02 9.88
C LYS A 4 -16.64 -28.75 9.93
N GLN A 5 -17.04 -28.37 11.13
CA GLN A 5 -17.65 -27.07 11.39
C GLN A 5 -16.60 -25.99 11.10
N GLN A 6 -17.01 -25.00 10.32
CA GLN A 6 -16.20 -23.82 10.03
C GLN A 6 -16.25 -22.96 11.30
N GLU A 7 -15.12 -22.86 12.01
CA GLU A 7 -15.02 -22.01 13.19
C GLU A 7 -15.30 -20.56 12.75
N GLU A 8 -16.42 -20.03 13.25
CA GLU A 8 -16.77 -18.62 13.10
C GLU A 8 -15.71 -17.80 13.81
N MET A 9 -14.96 -16.99 13.05
CA MET A 9 -13.95 -16.12 13.64
C MET A 9 -14.65 -15.03 14.45
N ASP A 10 -14.48 -15.07 15.76
CA ASP A 10 -14.97 -14.04 16.68
C ASP A 10 -14.16 -12.75 16.48
N PHE A 11 -14.79 -11.73 15.89
CA PHE A 11 -14.21 -10.40 15.68
C PHE A 11 -14.49 -9.44 16.85
N GLY A 12 -15.02 -9.93 17.97
CA GLY A 12 -15.35 -9.13 19.15
C GLY A 12 -16.65 -8.33 19.01
N ALA A 13 -17.14 -7.80 20.15
CA ALA A 13 -18.33 -6.97 20.21
C ALA A 13 -18.15 -5.64 19.46
N GLU A 14 -19.21 -5.15 18.81
CA GLU A 14 -19.21 -3.89 18.05
C GLU A 14 -18.72 -2.68 18.87
N SER A 15 -18.88 -2.73 20.19
CA SER A 15 -18.45 -1.70 21.16
C SER A 15 -16.93 -1.67 21.43
N GLU A 16 -16.22 -2.76 21.15
CA GLU A 16 -14.75 -2.85 21.21
C GLU A 16 -14.10 -2.33 19.91
N ARG A 17 -14.89 -2.06 18.86
CA ARG A 17 -14.39 -1.43 17.63
C ARG A 17 -13.83 -0.06 17.97
N MET A 18 -12.52 0.07 17.75
CA MET A 18 -11.67 1.25 17.96
C MET A 18 -12.43 2.57 18.06
N LYS A 19 -12.28 3.27 19.20
CA LYS A 19 -12.71 4.67 19.36
C LYS A 19 -12.33 5.46 18.11
N LYS A 20 -13.30 6.11 17.46
CA LYS A 20 -13.05 6.95 16.28
C LYS A 20 -11.95 7.95 16.61
N ARG A 21 -10.83 7.85 15.90
CA ARG A 21 -9.73 8.82 15.97
C ARG A 21 -9.82 9.71 14.74
N THR A 22 -9.87 11.02 14.97
CA THR A 22 -9.61 12.00 13.92
C THR A 22 -8.09 12.07 13.75
N VAL A 23 -7.60 11.93 12.52
CA VAL A 23 -6.19 12.18 12.20
C VAL A 23 -6.10 13.63 11.74
N GLU A 24 -5.25 14.41 12.38
CA GLU A 24 -4.90 15.76 11.92
C GLU A 24 -3.73 15.68 10.94
N GLY A 25 -3.86 16.33 9.78
CA GLY A 25 -2.85 16.29 8.72
C GLY A 25 -3.04 15.14 7.71
N GLY A 26 -2.01 14.89 6.91
CA GLY A 26 -2.03 13.87 5.87
C GLY A 26 -1.96 12.44 6.42
N LEU A 27 -2.45 11.46 5.65
CA LEU A 27 -2.52 10.06 6.08
C LEU A 27 -1.91 9.13 5.02
N LEU A 28 -0.82 8.46 5.39
CA LEU A 28 -0.24 7.39 4.57
C LEU A 28 -0.88 6.04 4.94
N ILE A 29 -1.56 5.43 3.97
CA ILE A 29 -2.13 4.08 4.08
C ILE A 29 -1.36 3.14 3.16
N THR A 30 -0.83 2.04 3.69
CA THR A 30 -0.14 1.01 2.91
C THR A 30 -0.94 -0.30 2.88
N PHE A 31 -0.86 -1.03 1.78
CA PHE A 31 -1.45 -2.35 1.63
C PHE A 31 -0.34 -3.38 1.43
N GLU A 32 -0.15 -4.24 2.43
CA GLU A 32 0.92 -5.24 2.48
C GLU A 32 0.40 -6.68 2.42
N GLY A 33 1.28 -7.61 2.05
CA GLY A 33 0.96 -9.05 1.97
C GLY A 33 1.59 -9.76 0.78
N GLY A 34 1.39 -11.08 0.69
CA GLY A 34 1.94 -11.94 -0.37
C GLY A 34 1.40 -11.65 -1.78
N GLU A 35 1.96 -12.31 -2.79
CA GLU A 35 1.46 -12.19 -4.16
C GLU A 35 0.03 -12.74 -4.31
N GLY A 36 -0.76 -12.14 -5.19
CA GLY A 36 -2.12 -12.61 -5.51
C GLY A 36 -3.19 -12.36 -4.43
N VAL A 37 -2.85 -11.85 -3.25
CA VAL A 37 -3.82 -11.64 -2.14
C VAL A 37 -4.79 -10.45 -2.34
N GLY A 38 -4.75 -9.78 -3.49
CA GLY A 38 -5.69 -8.70 -3.84
C GLY A 38 -5.29 -7.28 -3.42
N LYS A 39 -4.04 -7.04 -2.99
CA LYS A 39 -3.54 -5.72 -2.54
C LYS A 39 -3.87 -4.59 -3.51
N SER A 40 -3.52 -4.74 -4.80
CA SER A 40 -3.75 -3.71 -5.82
C SER A 40 -5.24 -3.43 -6.01
N THR A 41 -6.08 -4.46 -5.98
CA THR A 41 -7.54 -4.31 -6.09
C THR A 41 -8.10 -3.55 -4.90
N GLN A 42 -7.66 -3.86 -3.68
CA GLN A 42 -8.14 -3.18 -2.48
C GLN A 42 -7.62 -1.74 -2.38
N ALA A 43 -6.38 -1.47 -2.77
CA ALA A 43 -5.82 -0.12 -2.86
C ALA A 43 -6.59 0.76 -3.86
N GLU A 44 -6.88 0.23 -5.06
CA GLU A 44 -7.66 0.94 -6.08
C GLU A 44 -9.10 1.20 -5.61
N ARG A 45 -9.76 0.20 -5.00
CA ARG A 45 -11.11 0.37 -4.42
C ARG A 45 -11.14 1.45 -3.35
N LEU A 46 -10.16 1.47 -2.44
CA LEU A 46 -10.09 2.51 -1.41
C LEU A 46 -9.85 3.88 -2.02
N PHE A 47 -8.91 4.00 -2.96
CA PHE A 47 -8.63 5.25 -3.67
C PHE A 47 -9.89 5.82 -4.33
N LEU A 48 -10.60 5.02 -5.12
CA LEU A 48 -11.85 5.43 -5.78
C LEU A 48 -12.94 5.81 -4.76
N LYS A 49 -13.03 5.06 -3.65
CA LYS A 49 -14.01 5.35 -2.60
C LYS A 49 -13.72 6.68 -1.90
N LEU A 50 -12.46 6.96 -1.55
CA LEU A 50 -12.06 8.23 -0.94
C LEU A 50 -12.28 9.41 -1.90
N GLN A 51 -11.92 9.23 -3.18
CA GLN A 51 -12.18 10.23 -4.21
C GLN A 51 -13.68 10.53 -4.36
N SER A 52 -14.55 9.51 -4.26
CA SER A 52 -16.01 9.68 -4.31
C SER A 52 -16.57 10.49 -3.14
N PHE A 53 -15.82 10.59 -2.03
CA PHE A 53 -16.15 11.44 -0.88
C PHE A 53 -15.55 12.85 -0.98
N GLY A 54 -14.90 13.20 -2.10
CA GLY A 54 -14.25 14.50 -2.28
C GLY A 54 -12.94 14.66 -1.50
N ILE A 55 -12.36 13.56 -1.01
CA ILE A 55 -11.07 13.58 -0.32
C ILE A 55 -9.97 13.68 -1.37
N ASP A 56 -9.05 14.63 -1.20
CA ASP A 56 -7.87 14.77 -2.04
C ASP A 56 -6.86 13.66 -1.71
N VAL A 57 -6.84 12.62 -2.54
CA VAL A 57 -6.09 11.38 -2.30
C VAL A 57 -5.14 11.10 -3.47
N ILE A 58 -3.98 10.51 -3.16
CA ILE A 58 -3.00 10.03 -4.15
C ILE A 58 -2.88 8.52 -4.03
N HIS A 59 -2.82 7.83 -5.18
CA HIS A 59 -2.54 6.41 -5.25
C HIS A 59 -1.13 6.17 -5.79
N ALA A 60 -0.35 5.39 -5.04
CA ALA A 60 1.02 5.01 -5.42
C ALA A 60 1.28 3.52 -5.17
N GLN A 61 2.26 2.95 -5.87
CA GLN A 61 2.73 1.57 -5.68
C GLN A 61 4.26 1.53 -5.64
N GLU A 62 4.82 0.63 -4.85
CA GLU A 62 6.25 0.33 -4.84
C GLU A 62 6.52 -1.10 -5.36
N PRO A 63 7.61 -1.31 -6.14
CA PRO A 63 8.42 -0.28 -6.79
C PRO A 63 7.63 0.31 -7.96
N GLY A 64 7.61 1.63 -8.10
CA GLY A 64 6.79 2.32 -9.10
C GLY A 64 6.45 3.76 -8.72
N SER A 65 5.48 4.34 -9.42
CA SER A 65 4.91 5.66 -9.11
C SER A 65 5.89 6.85 -9.15
N SER A 66 7.09 6.62 -9.67
CA SER A 66 8.09 7.62 -10.10
C SER A 66 8.81 7.08 -11.34
N ASP A 67 9.51 7.93 -12.08
CA ASP A 67 10.27 7.49 -13.26
C ASP A 67 11.37 6.49 -12.88
N LEU A 68 12.10 6.77 -11.78
CA LEU A 68 13.08 5.83 -11.23
C LEU A 68 12.40 4.53 -10.78
N GLY A 69 11.30 4.62 -10.03
CA GLY A 69 10.59 3.45 -9.51
C GLY A 69 10.04 2.55 -10.62
N ASN A 70 9.50 3.13 -11.69
CA ASN A 70 9.02 2.40 -12.85
C ASN A 70 10.16 1.71 -13.63
N ASN A 71 11.33 2.33 -13.71
CA ASN A 71 12.53 1.72 -14.28
C ASN A 71 13.03 0.54 -13.44
N VAL A 72 13.15 0.73 -12.12
CA VAL A 72 13.53 -0.32 -11.17
C VAL A 72 12.57 -1.50 -11.25
N ARG A 73 11.25 -1.24 -11.24
CA ARG A 73 10.23 -2.29 -11.37
C ARG A 73 10.40 -3.12 -12.63
N ARG A 74 10.66 -2.48 -13.77
CA ARG A 74 10.89 -3.19 -15.04
C ARG A 74 12.16 -4.03 -14.98
N TRP A 75 13.21 -3.53 -14.35
CA TRP A 75 14.47 -4.25 -14.20
C TRP A 75 14.30 -5.49 -13.32
N ILE A 76 13.71 -5.35 -12.12
CA ILE A 76 13.49 -6.46 -11.17
C ILE A 76 12.64 -7.56 -11.83
N LYS A 77 11.55 -7.20 -12.52
CA LYS A 77 10.69 -8.17 -13.23
C LYS A 77 11.39 -8.96 -14.36
N ARG A 78 12.50 -8.44 -14.88
CA ARG A 78 13.28 -9.08 -15.98
C ARG A 78 14.54 -9.76 -15.47
N ALA A 79 15.02 -9.37 -14.29
CA ALA A 79 16.25 -9.89 -13.72
C ALA A 79 16.02 -11.34 -13.27
N ASN A 80 16.56 -12.30 -14.02
CA ASN A 80 16.46 -13.72 -13.65
C ASN A 80 17.46 -14.13 -12.55
N THR A 81 18.46 -13.28 -12.26
CA THR A 81 19.51 -13.52 -11.26
C THR A 81 20.07 -12.19 -10.74
N SER A 82 19.46 -11.63 -9.69
CA SER A 82 20.00 -10.50 -8.93
C SER A 82 20.46 -10.93 -7.54
N SER A 83 21.53 -10.32 -7.04
CA SER A 83 21.89 -10.44 -5.62
C SER A 83 20.75 -9.88 -4.76
N PRO A 84 20.31 -10.58 -3.69
CA PRO A 84 19.24 -10.08 -2.81
C PRO A 84 19.52 -8.68 -2.25
N LEU A 85 20.78 -8.38 -1.93
CA LEU A 85 21.19 -7.05 -1.47
C LEU A 85 21.04 -6.00 -2.57
N ALA A 86 21.41 -6.32 -3.81
CA ALA A 86 21.28 -5.39 -4.92
C ALA A 86 19.80 -5.09 -5.22
N GLU A 87 18.94 -6.10 -5.20
CA GLU A 87 17.49 -5.92 -5.36
C GLU A 87 16.91 -5.04 -4.25
N THR A 88 17.31 -5.30 -3.00
CA THR A 88 16.89 -4.49 -1.84
C THR A 88 17.30 -3.03 -2.02
N LEU A 89 18.57 -2.76 -2.36
CA LEU A 89 19.06 -1.39 -2.55
C LEU A 89 18.38 -0.65 -3.71
N LEU A 90 18.03 -1.36 -4.78
CA LEU A 90 17.26 -0.78 -5.88
C LEU A 90 15.82 -0.44 -5.45
N PHE A 91 15.20 -1.29 -4.64
CA PHE A 91 13.89 -1.03 -4.07
C PHE A 91 13.91 0.21 -3.16
N GLU A 92 14.91 0.32 -2.28
CA GLU A 92 15.09 1.50 -1.43
C GLU A 92 15.36 2.77 -2.24
N ALA A 93 16.14 2.70 -3.33
CA ALA A 93 16.36 3.84 -4.21
C ALA A 93 15.05 4.31 -4.87
N ALA A 94 14.22 3.37 -5.35
CA ALA A 94 12.90 3.68 -5.90
C ALA A 94 11.97 4.33 -4.87
N ARG A 95 11.93 3.79 -3.64
CA ARG A 95 11.17 4.35 -2.51
C ARG A 95 11.64 5.75 -2.16
N ALA A 96 12.94 5.96 -2.03
CA ALA A 96 13.50 7.27 -1.68
C ALA A 96 13.04 8.35 -2.68
N GLN A 97 13.04 8.02 -3.98
CA GLN A 97 12.53 8.93 -5.01
C GLN A 97 11.03 9.19 -4.86
N LEU A 98 10.21 8.15 -4.69
CA LEU A 98 8.77 8.29 -4.50
C LEU A 98 8.42 9.13 -3.26
N MET A 99 9.17 8.93 -2.17
CA MET A 99 8.99 9.69 -0.92
C MET A 99 9.31 11.17 -1.11
N PHE A 100 10.38 11.47 -1.85
CA PHE A 100 10.82 12.83 -2.13
C PHE A 100 9.85 13.58 -3.06
N GLU A 101 9.47 12.96 -4.17
CA GLU A 101 8.66 13.61 -5.21
C GLU A 101 7.17 13.69 -4.86
N THR A 102 6.65 12.67 -4.18
CA THR A 102 5.20 12.46 -4.07
C THR A 102 4.72 12.39 -2.63
N VAL A 103 5.23 11.44 -1.83
CA VAL A 103 4.60 11.11 -0.54
C VAL A 103 4.79 12.23 0.48
N ARG A 104 6.03 12.70 0.73
CA ARG A 104 6.25 13.77 1.72
C ARG A 104 5.51 15.06 1.34
N PRO A 105 5.62 15.58 0.10
CA PRO A 105 4.87 16.76 -0.28
C PRO A 105 3.34 16.60 -0.19
N ALA A 106 2.81 15.38 -0.37
CA ALA A 106 1.38 15.12 -0.22
C ALA A 106 0.94 15.16 1.25
N LEU A 107 1.69 14.49 2.13
CA LEU A 107 1.43 14.49 3.56
C LEU A 107 1.49 15.90 4.16
N ASP A 108 2.49 16.70 3.73
CA ASP A 108 2.65 18.10 4.16
C ASP A 108 1.45 18.98 3.76
N ARG A 109 0.73 18.61 2.69
CA ARG A 109 -0.49 19.29 2.24
C ARG A 109 -1.79 18.72 2.83
N GLY A 110 -1.69 17.75 3.75
CA GLY A 110 -2.87 17.15 4.38
C GLY A 110 -3.56 16.07 3.56
N LYS A 111 -2.87 15.45 2.59
CA LYS A 111 -3.39 14.32 1.81
C LYS A 111 -3.11 12.98 2.47
#